data_AF-A0A0R2C7V8-F1
#
_entry.id   AF-A0A0R2C7V8-F1
#
_cell.length_a   1.000
_cell.length_b   1.000
_cell.length_c   1.000
_cell.angle_alpha   90.00
_cell.angle_beta   90.00
_cell.angle_gamma   90.00
#
_symmetry.space_group_name_H-M   'P 1'
#
loop_
_entity.id
_entity.type
_entity.pdbx_description
1 polymer ?
#
loop_
_entity_poly.entity_id
_entity_poly.type
_entity_poly.pdbx_seq_one_letter_code
_entity_poly.pdbx_strand_id
1 'polypeptide(L)' 'MPSELDKLRAGEWFCFTDAEVAARKAHAAKLCQEFNAIPATEPKKQTKKMQEILGSYGPNLSVPAKPIRQLSEE' A
#
# COMPACT_ATOMS: atom_id res chain seq x y z
N MET A 1 28.24 -2.71 -4.16
CA MET A 1 27.34 -2.22 -5.21
C MET A 1 26.01 -1.89 -4.55
N PRO A 2 25.36 -0.75 -4.85
CA PRO A 2 24.07 -0.41 -4.27
C PRO A 2 23.02 -1.46 -4.66
N SER A 3 22.11 -1.79 -3.74
CA SER A 3 20.98 -2.68 -4.04
C SER A 3 20.05 -2.01 -5.05
N GLU A 4 19.22 -2.80 -5.75
CA GLU A 4 18.19 -2.24 -6.63
C GLU A 4 17.19 -1.38 -5.86
N LEU A 5 17.01 -1.65 -4.55
CA LEU A 5 16.22 -0.84 -3.65
C LEU A 5 16.84 0.53 -3.36
N ASP A 6 18.17 0.60 -3.21
CA ASP A 6 18.88 1.87 -3.03
C ASP A 6 18.83 2.71 -4.30
N LYS A 7 18.95 2.09 -5.48
CA LYS A 7 18.75 2.77 -6.78
C LYS A 7 17.33 3.32 -6.92
N LEU A 8 16.32 2.53 -6.51
CA LEU A 8 14.92 2.99 -6.46
C LEU A 8 14.74 4.19 -5.53
N ARG A 9 15.42 4.23 -4.38
CA ARG A 9 15.38 5.39 -3.45
C ARG A 9 16.14 6.60 -3.98
N ALA A 10 17.24 6.38 -4.69
CA ALA A 10 18.05 7.42 -5.30
C ALA A 10 17.42 7.99 -6.59
N GLY A 11 16.36 7.37 -7.12
CA GLY A 11 15.74 7.76 -8.38
C GLY A 11 16.54 7.33 -9.62
N GLU A 12 17.45 6.38 -9.46
CA GLU A 12 18.24 5.81 -10.55
C GLU A 12 17.48 4.70 -11.28
N TRP A 13 18.01 4.27 -12.42
CA TRP A 13 17.50 3.10 -13.13
C TRP A 13 17.69 1.84 -12.28
N PHE A 14 16.59 1.18 -11.93
CA PHE A 14 16.57 -0.04 -11.12
C PHE A 14 15.82 -1.16 -11.85
N CYS A 15 16.13 -2.40 -11.50
CA CYS A 15 15.44 -3.58 -11.99
C CYS A 15 14.11 -3.76 -11.25
N PHE A 16 13.01 -3.59 -11.96
CA PHE A 16 11.67 -3.72 -11.39
C PHE A 16 11.31 -5.13 -10.91
N THR A 17 11.91 -6.15 -11.52
CA THR A 17 11.69 -7.56 -11.20
C THR A 17 12.65 -8.09 -10.15
N ASP A 18 13.51 -7.22 -9.59
CA ASP A 18 14.38 -7.58 -8.49
C ASP A 18 13.57 -8.09 -7.28
N ALA A 19 14.10 -9.09 -6.58
CA ALA A 19 13.40 -9.75 -5.49
C ALA A 19 13.09 -8.80 -4.33
N GLU A 20 13.97 -7.84 -4.01
CA GLU A 20 13.76 -6.88 -2.92
C GLU A 20 12.72 -5.83 -3.30
N VAL A 21 12.77 -5.34 -4.55
CA VAL A 21 11.76 -4.42 -5.09
C VAL A 21 10.39 -5.10 -5.15
N ALA A 22 10.32 -6.32 -5.66
CA ALA A 22 9.09 -7.11 -5.73
C ALA A 22 8.53 -7.40 -4.32
N ALA A 23 9.37 -7.78 -3.36
CA ALA A 23 8.96 -8.01 -1.98
C ALA A 23 8.37 -6.76 -1.31
N ARG A 24 8.98 -5.58 -1.53
CA ARG A 24 8.44 -4.32 -1.00
C ARG A 24 7.07 -3.98 -1.59
N LYS A 25 6.85 -4.25 -2.87
CA LYS A 25 5.56 -4.05 -3.54
C LYS A 25 4.52 -5.06 -3.07
N ALA A 26 4.90 -6.33 -2.92
CA ALA A 26 4.02 -7.36 -2.38
C ALA A 26 3.58 -7.03 -0.94
N HIS A 27 4.50 -6.55 -0.11
CA HIS A 27 4.19 -6.10 1.25
C HIS A 27 3.20 -4.92 1.25
N ALA A 28 3.42 -3.91 0.40
CA ALA A 28 2.49 -2.80 0.25
C ALA A 28 1.11 -3.25 -0.26
N ALA A 29 1.06 -4.15 -1.24
CA ALA A 29 -0.18 -4.71 -1.77
C ALA A 29 -0.96 -5.48 -0.70
N LYS A 30 -0.28 -6.29 0.13
CA LYS A 30 -0.90 -7.01 1.24
C LYS A 30 -1.54 -6.06 2.24
N LEU A 31 -0.85 -4.99 2.62
CA LEU A 31 -1.42 -3.99 3.53
C LEU A 31 -2.64 -3.28 2.92
N CYS A 32 -2.61 -2.97 1.62
CA CYS A 32 -3.76 -2.41 0.92
C CYS A 32 -4.94 -3.39 0.88
N GLN A 33 -4.70 -4.70 0.74
CA GLN A 33 -5.74 -5.73 0.83
C GLN A 33 -6.34 -5.78 2.23
N GLU A 34 -5.52 -5.76 3.28
CA GLU A 34 -5.98 -5.69 4.67
C GLU A 34 -6.83 -4.45 4.93
N PHE A 35 -6.43 -3.29 4.39
CA PHE A 35 -7.21 -2.06 4.48
C PHE A 35 -8.56 -2.18 3.75
N ASN A 36 -8.57 -2.75 2.54
CA ASN A 36 -9.78 -2.95 1.75
C ASN A 36 -10.75 -3.98 2.36
N ALA A 37 -10.25 -4.88 3.21
CA ALA A 37 -11.07 -5.82 3.96
C ALA A 37 -11.79 -5.17 5.16
N ILE A 38 -11.38 -3.96 5.59
CA ILE A 38 -12.03 -3.26 6.69
C ILE A 38 -13.36 -2.67 6.20
N PRO A 39 -14.50 -3.02 6.82
CA PRO A 39 -15.80 -2.52 6.40
C PRO A 39 -15.88 -0.99 6.53
N ALA A 40 -16.60 -0.36 5.61
CA ALA A 40 -16.81 1.10 5.58
C ALA A 40 -17.55 1.65 6.81
N THR A 41 -18.15 0.77 7.62
CA THR A 41 -18.78 1.11 8.90
C THR A 41 -17.78 1.35 10.03
N GLU A 42 -16.48 1.05 9.81
CA GLU A 42 -15.43 1.19 10.82
C GLU A 42 -14.35 2.22 10.43
N PRO A 43 -14.71 3.53 10.34
CA PRO A 43 -13.80 4.57 9.88
C PRO A 43 -12.55 4.70 10.77
N LYS A 44 -12.68 4.46 12.08
CA LYS A 44 -11.54 4.49 13.01
C LYS A 44 -10.50 3.40 12.71
N LYS A 45 -10.94 2.20 12.33
CA LYS A 45 -10.03 1.09 11.98
C LYS A 45 -9.37 1.35 10.63
N GLN A 46 -10.12 1.89 9.67
CA GLN A 46 -9.58 2.30 8.36
C GLN A 46 -8.49 3.35 8.54
N THR A 47 -8.77 4.44 9.27
CA THR A 47 -7.77 5.49 9.52
C THR A 47 -6.54 4.92 10.23
N LYS A 48 -6.69 4.10 11.28
CA LYS A 48 -5.55 3.50 11.97
C LYS A 48 -4.68 2.66 11.04
N LYS A 49 -5.29 1.80 10.22
CA LYS A 49 -4.56 0.96 9.28
C LYS A 49 -3.89 1.80 8.18
N MET A 50 -4.54 2.87 7.73
CA MET A 50 -3.96 3.79 6.74
C MET A 50 -2.77 4.58 7.29
N GLN A 51 -2.81 4.96 8.57
CA GLN A 51 -1.67 5.56 9.25
C GLN A 51 -0.46 4.61 9.30
N GLU A 52 -0.69 3.32 9.52
CA GLU A 52 0.36 2.29 9.48
C GLU A 52 0.94 2.10 8.06
N ILE A 53 0.12 2.20 7.02
CA ILE A 53 0.55 2.03 5.62
C ILE A 53 1.38 3.22 5.14
N LEU A 54 0.88 4.43 5.37
CA LEU A 54 1.49 5.66 4.86
C LEU A 54 2.72 6.07 5.66
N GLY A 55 2.77 5.72 6.96
CA GLY A 55 3.85 6.08 7.89
C GLY A 55 3.89 7.56 8.28
N SER A 56 3.60 8.47 7.35
CA SER A 56 3.43 9.91 7.57
C SER A 56 2.09 10.36 7.02
N TYR A 57 1.36 11.17 7.79
CA TYR A 57 0.03 11.65 7.44
C TYR A 57 -0.22 13.06 7.99
N GLY A 58 -1.03 13.84 7.26
CA GLY A 58 -1.45 15.18 7.66
C GLY A 58 -2.62 15.19 8.66
N PRO A 59 -2.95 16.35 9.24
CA PRO A 59 -4.13 16.48 10.09
C PRO A 59 -5.39 16.24 9.25
N ASN A 60 -6.29 15.36 9.72
CA ASN A 60 -7.53 14.91 9.05
C ASN A 60 -7.37 13.84 7.96
N LEU A 61 -6.51 12.84 8.18
CA LEU A 61 -6.47 11.65 7.31
C LEU A 61 -7.79 10.86 7.39
N SER A 62 -8.58 10.95 6.32
CA SER A 62 -9.74 10.09 6.08
C SER A 62 -9.61 9.49 4.69
N VAL A 63 -9.49 8.17 4.62
CA VAL A 63 -9.53 7.45 3.35
C VAL A 63 -10.69 6.47 3.41
N PRO A 64 -11.73 6.65 2.59
CA PRO A 64 -12.79 5.66 2.51
C PRO A 64 -12.25 4.41 1.81
N ALA A 65 -12.37 3.24 2.43
CA ALA A 65 -12.16 2.01 1.68
C ALA A 65 -13.31 1.87 0.69
N LYS A 66 -12.97 1.84 -0.61
CA LYS A 66 -13.91 1.37 -1.62
C LYS A 66 -13.96 -0.14 -1.47
N PRO A 67 -15.12 -0.76 -1.18
CA PRO A 67 -15.22 -2.22 -1.28
C PRO A 67 -14.77 -2.59 -2.68
N ILE A 68 -13.96 -3.65 -2.79
CA ILE A 68 -13.59 -4.22 -4.09
C ILE A 68 -14.93 -4.52 -4.75
N ARG A 69 -15.32 -3.72 -5.75
CA ARG A 69 -16.36 -4.15 -6.68
C ARG A 69 -15.74 -5.40 -7.28
N GLN A 70 -16.21 -6.56 -6.84
CA GLN A 70 -16.11 -7.76 -7.66
C GLN A 70 -16.62 -7.29 -9.01
N LEU A 71 -15.70 -7.14 -9.95
CA LEU A 71 -16.07 -7.09 -11.35
C LEU A 71 -16.71 -8.46 -11.54
N SER A 72 -18.04 -8.49 -11.41
CA SER A 72 -18.84 -9.56 -11.99
C SER A 72 -18.42 -9.54 -13.46
N GLU A 73 -17.55 -10.47 -13.83
CA GLU A 73 -17.39 -10.84 -15.22
C GLU A 73 -18.73 -11.46 -15.62
N GLU A 74 -19.60 -10.65 -16.21
CA GLU A 74 -20.78 -11.04 -16.98
C GLU A 74 -20.47 -10.88 -18.47
#